data_AF-A0A346N510-F1
#
_entry.id   AF-A0A346N510-F1
#
_cell.length_a   1.000
_cell.length_b   1.000
_cell.length_c   1.000
_cell.angle_alpha   90.00
_cell.angle_beta   90.00
_cell.angle_gamma   90.00
#
_symmetry.space_group_name_H-M   'P 1'
#
loop_
_entity.id
_entity.type
_entity.pdbx_description
1 polymer ?
#
loop_
_entity_poly.entity_id
_entity_poly.type
_entity_poly.pdbx_seq_one_letter_code
_entity_poly.pdbx_strand_id
1 'polypeptide(L)'
;MVPTRFATTVWIPILAGSAAVCAQAAGAATCADWKPNLANELSCNLNLIGPPQPAQPPPGPIDSAGCGAPVVKSDGTPWQCTFSDNFDGINLDRSKWVPQTNFVNGSNTVYACYIDDPAVISVSGGNLNLSVKEMPQPVAGCPSNRAGSRYAAGQITTYYLFSQKYGRFEARIKVPLASAPGLQEAFWLWPDVRYHSTALWPLSGEIDIVETYSQHPSLAIPFLHYSADLLGPQPGVNTAWTCVANRGEWNTYTLEWTANRLEVLVNGQSCLVNNSNDSAFDKRYIIALTQALGTGANAYSGVGMLPATTQVDYVRVWQ
;
A
#
# COMPACT_ATOMS: atom_id res chain seq x y z
N MET A 1 17.08 47.49 -53.78
CA MET A 1 18.14 48.52 -53.64
C MET A 1 18.00 49.21 -52.28
N VAL A 2 19.07 49.85 -51.81
CA VAL A 2 19.24 50.57 -50.52
C VAL A 2 19.22 52.09 -50.85
N PRO A 3 18.61 53.02 -50.06
CA PRO A 3 19.08 53.54 -48.74
C PRO A 3 17.98 53.72 -47.66
N THR A 4 18.19 53.59 -46.33
CA THR A 4 18.98 54.37 -45.31
C THR A 4 18.59 55.86 -45.20
N ARG A 5 18.18 56.41 -44.03
CA ARG A 5 18.94 56.87 -42.83
C ARG A 5 17.93 57.47 -41.81
N PHE A 6 18.12 57.75 -40.51
CA PHE A 6 19.14 57.57 -39.45
C PHE A 6 18.34 57.38 -38.11
N ALA A 7 18.78 56.88 -36.95
CA ALA A 7 20.07 56.70 -36.24
C ALA A 7 20.42 57.78 -35.18
N THR A 8 20.49 57.35 -33.91
CA THR A 8 21.17 58.01 -32.78
C THR A 8 21.88 56.96 -31.91
N THR A 9 23.23 56.98 -31.91
CA THR A 9 24.14 56.92 -30.74
C THR A 9 23.74 55.97 -29.58
N VAL A 10 24.37 54.80 -29.30
CA VAL A 10 25.82 54.39 -29.18
C VAL A 10 26.50 55.14 -28.01
N TRP A 11 27.24 54.60 -27.02
CA TRP A 11 28.32 53.57 -26.85
C TRP A 11 28.11 52.80 -25.50
N ILE A 12 28.61 51.62 -25.08
CA ILE A 12 29.42 50.44 -25.53
C ILE A 12 30.86 50.61 -26.07
N PRO A 13 31.85 49.71 -25.79
CA PRO A 13 31.95 48.53 -24.89
C PRO A 13 32.69 48.89 -23.57
N ILE A 14 33.60 48.17 -22.85
CA ILE A 14 34.42 46.91 -22.87
C ILE A 14 34.73 46.55 -21.35
N LEU A 15 35.04 45.38 -20.76
CA LEU A 15 35.91 44.17 -20.93
C LEU A 15 35.34 43.02 -20.03
N ALA A 16 35.25 41.73 -20.40
CA ALA A 16 36.29 40.68 -20.61
C ALA A 16 37.13 40.37 -19.34
N GLY A 17 37.36 39.13 -18.85
CA GLY A 17 37.06 37.72 -19.23
C GLY A 17 37.58 36.79 -18.08
N SER A 18 37.73 35.46 -18.10
CA SER A 18 37.48 34.35 -19.04
C SER A 18 37.58 32.98 -18.28
N ALA A 19 37.13 31.87 -18.91
CA ALA A 19 37.56 30.46 -18.67
C ALA A 19 37.29 29.71 -17.32
N ALA A 20 36.12 29.07 -17.24
CA ALA A 20 35.88 27.60 -17.26
C ALA A 20 36.57 26.54 -16.33
N VAL A 21 35.85 25.40 -16.17
CA VAL A 21 36.27 24.00 -15.82
C VAL A 21 36.12 23.49 -14.35
N CYS A 22 35.10 22.63 -14.18
CA CYS A 22 34.96 21.40 -13.35
C CYS A 22 35.20 21.31 -11.81
N ALA A 23 34.40 20.39 -11.24
CA ALA A 23 34.68 19.44 -10.15
C ALA A 23 34.20 19.73 -8.69
N GLN A 24 33.75 18.63 -8.08
CA GLN A 24 33.08 18.44 -6.80
C GLN A 24 34.00 18.67 -5.57
N ALA A 25 33.44 19.02 -4.41
CA ALA A 25 33.50 18.18 -3.19
C ALA A 25 32.78 18.80 -1.96
N ALA A 26 32.49 17.95 -0.98
CA ALA A 26 31.68 18.14 0.22
C ALA A 26 32.11 19.22 1.25
N GLY A 27 31.14 19.64 2.08
CA GLY A 27 31.33 20.35 3.35
C GLY A 27 30.01 20.42 4.13
N ALA A 28 30.02 20.12 5.43
CA ALA A 28 28.83 20.06 6.29
C ALA A 28 28.79 21.20 7.33
N ALA A 29 27.61 21.46 7.90
CA ALA A 29 27.39 22.44 8.97
C ALA A 29 26.65 21.82 10.16
N THR A 30 26.92 22.29 11.38
CA THR A 30 26.38 21.75 12.64
C THR A 30 25.77 22.85 13.51
N CYS A 31 24.66 22.55 14.19
CA CYS A 31 23.95 23.51 15.04
C CYS A 31 24.65 23.75 16.40
N ALA A 32 24.54 24.98 16.91
CA ALA A 32 24.87 25.35 18.28
C ALA A 32 23.88 26.42 18.82
N ASP A 33 23.69 26.42 20.14
CA ASP A 33 23.25 27.54 20.99
C ASP A 33 21.86 28.20 20.80
N TRP A 34 20.84 27.44 21.22
CA TRP A 34 19.73 27.86 22.11
C TRP A 34 18.89 29.15 21.86
N LYS A 35 17.67 28.89 21.33
CA LYS A 35 16.35 29.29 21.89
C LYS A 35 15.84 30.75 21.76
N PRO A 36 14.51 31.00 21.91
CA PRO A 36 13.40 30.06 22.21
C PRO A 36 12.23 30.02 21.19
N ASN A 37 11.32 29.05 21.41
CA ASN A 37 9.93 28.93 20.94
C ASN A 37 9.61 28.54 19.46
N LEU A 38 9.10 27.31 19.32
CA LEU A 38 7.96 26.91 18.48
C LEU A 38 7.92 27.34 16.98
N ALA A 39 8.77 26.74 16.15
CA ALA A 39 8.40 26.24 14.81
C ALA A 39 9.50 25.31 14.23
N ASN A 40 9.07 24.37 13.37
CA ASN A 40 9.79 23.58 12.36
C ASN A 40 11.08 22.79 12.70
N GLU A 41 11.02 21.50 12.32
CA GLU A 41 12.04 20.66 11.67
C GLU A 41 13.48 20.55 12.22
N LEU A 42 13.90 19.30 12.50
CA LEU A 42 14.86 18.60 11.61
C LEU A 42 14.92 17.09 11.89
N SER A 43 15.07 16.32 10.81
CA SER A 43 15.42 14.89 10.83
C SER A 43 16.92 14.69 10.51
N CYS A 44 17.41 13.45 10.62
CA CYS A 44 18.78 12.97 10.37
C CYS A 44 19.78 13.18 11.54
N ASN A 45 20.59 12.18 11.96
CA ASN A 45 20.56 10.75 11.62
C ASN A 45 21.15 9.84 12.74
N LEU A 46 20.52 8.67 12.86
CA LEU A 46 21.03 7.33 13.22
C LEU A 46 22.56 7.11 13.12
N ASN A 47 23.25 6.24 13.88
CA ASN A 47 22.96 4.97 14.60
C ASN A 47 23.95 4.87 15.81
N LEU A 48 23.97 3.95 16.80
CA LEU A 48 23.16 2.87 17.43
C LEU A 48 23.90 2.53 18.78
N ILE A 49 23.53 1.64 19.71
CA ILE A 49 22.47 0.62 19.90
C ILE A 49 21.89 0.80 21.33
N GLY A 50 20.68 0.32 21.62
CA GLY A 50 20.05 0.40 22.96
C GLY A 50 19.79 -0.95 23.67
N PRO A 51 19.71 -0.97 25.03
CA PRO A 51 19.35 -2.14 25.86
C PRO A 51 17.83 -2.46 25.79
N PRO A 52 17.33 -3.57 26.40
CA PRO A 52 16.03 -4.13 26.02
C PRO A 52 14.83 -3.24 26.34
N GLN A 53 13.81 -3.37 25.49
CA GLN A 53 12.55 -2.63 25.54
C GLN A 53 11.81 -2.82 26.88
N PRO A 54 11.21 -1.75 27.46
CA PRO A 54 10.37 -1.88 28.65
C PRO A 54 9.21 -2.86 28.45
N ALA A 55 8.88 -3.60 29.51
CA ALA A 55 7.70 -4.46 29.51
C ALA A 55 6.43 -3.62 29.23
N GLN A 56 5.56 -4.14 28.35
CA GLN A 56 4.28 -3.48 28.09
C GLN A 56 3.40 -3.47 29.34
N PRO A 57 2.56 -2.44 29.55
CA PRO A 57 1.59 -2.45 30.63
C PRO A 57 0.62 -3.65 30.49
N PRO A 58 0.00 -4.11 31.59
CA PRO A 58 -0.97 -5.20 31.53
C PRO A 58 -2.09 -4.88 30.53
N PRO A 59 -2.56 -5.84 29.73
CA PRO A 59 -3.74 -5.64 28.90
C PRO A 59 -4.92 -5.15 29.74
N GLY A 60 -5.58 -4.09 29.30
CA GLY A 60 -6.88 -3.69 29.83
C GLY A 60 -7.95 -4.74 29.51
N PRO A 61 -9.17 -4.60 30.06
CA PRO A 61 -10.27 -5.51 29.76
C PRO A 61 -10.49 -5.67 28.25
N ILE A 62 -10.47 -6.92 27.78
CA ILE A 62 -10.58 -7.28 26.37
C ILE A 62 -12.03 -7.13 25.90
N ASP A 63 -12.25 -6.51 24.74
CA ASP A 63 -13.57 -6.46 24.11
C ASP A 63 -13.96 -7.82 23.49
N SER A 64 -15.22 -8.21 23.66
CA SER A 64 -15.73 -9.55 23.36
C SER A 64 -15.86 -9.86 21.86
N ALA A 65 -15.66 -8.87 20.99
CA ALA A 65 -15.71 -8.98 19.54
C ALA A 65 -14.33 -9.18 18.86
N GLY A 66 -13.24 -9.33 19.62
CA GLY A 66 -11.94 -9.74 19.09
C GLY A 66 -11.10 -8.64 18.41
N CYS A 67 -11.59 -7.40 18.29
CA CYS A 67 -10.80 -6.26 17.82
C CYS A 67 -9.67 -5.81 18.79
N GLY A 68 -9.59 -6.40 20.00
CA GLY A 68 -8.54 -6.08 20.98
C GLY A 68 -8.93 -4.96 21.93
N ALA A 69 -8.03 -3.99 22.14
CA ALA A 69 -8.28 -2.84 22.99
C ALA A 69 -9.15 -1.78 22.27
N PRO A 70 -9.98 -1.00 22.98
CA PRO A 70 -10.79 0.05 22.37
C PRO A 70 -9.95 1.12 21.65
N VAL A 71 -10.25 1.37 20.39
CA VAL A 71 -9.70 2.49 19.61
C VAL A 71 -10.64 3.69 19.73
N VAL A 72 -10.11 4.90 19.77
CA VAL A 72 -10.87 6.14 19.98
C VAL A 72 -10.77 7.02 18.73
N LYS A 73 -11.89 7.65 18.35
CA LYS A 73 -12.00 8.61 17.26
C LYS A 73 -11.38 9.95 17.65
N SER A 74 -11.11 10.82 16.67
CA SER A 74 -10.57 12.17 16.90
C SER A 74 -11.48 13.09 17.71
N ASP A 75 -12.77 12.76 17.84
CA ASP A 75 -13.75 13.45 18.72
C ASP A 75 -13.81 12.91 20.16
N GLY A 76 -13.02 11.87 20.49
CA GLY A 76 -13.00 11.23 21.80
C GLY A 76 -14.04 10.11 21.99
N THR A 77 -14.88 9.82 21.00
CA THR A 77 -15.85 8.70 21.05
C THR A 77 -15.21 7.38 20.62
N PRO A 78 -15.68 6.21 21.11
CA PRO A 78 -15.09 4.92 20.72
C PRO A 78 -15.45 4.51 19.29
N TRP A 79 -14.51 3.83 18.64
CA TRP A 79 -14.73 2.99 17.47
C TRP A 79 -15.38 1.67 17.91
N GLN A 80 -16.53 1.28 17.34
CA GLN A 80 -17.24 0.04 17.67
C GLN A 80 -16.81 -1.09 16.73
N CYS A 81 -16.35 -2.24 17.25
CA CYS A 81 -15.89 -3.37 16.44
C CYS A 81 -17.04 -3.94 15.57
N THR A 82 -16.82 -4.06 14.25
CA THR A 82 -17.81 -4.59 13.30
C THR A 82 -17.35 -5.84 12.55
N PHE A 83 -16.03 -6.04 12.41
CA PHE A 83 -15.43 -7.26 11.87
C PHE A 83 -14.03 -7.45 12.47
N SER A 84 -13.66 -8.69 12.79
CA SER A 84 -12.31 -9.02 13.22
C SER A 84 -11.90 -10.40 12.71
N ASP A 85 -10.63 -10.54 12.35
CA ASP A 85 -9.95 -11.82 12.31
C ASP A 85 -8.49 -11.63 12.76
N ASN A 86 -8.08 -12.41 13.76
CA ASN A 86 -6.71 -12.46 14.27
C ASN A 86 -6.00 -13.77 13.86
N PHE A 87 -6.65 -14.59 13.03
CA PHE A 87 -6.07 -15.80 12.46
C PHE A 87 -5.48 -16.80 13.49
N ASP A 88 -6.03 -16.81 14.71
CA ASP A 88 -5.69 -17.73 15.82
C ASP A 88 -6.00 -19.21 15.54
N GLY A 89 -6.70 -19.50 14.44
CA GLY A 89 -7.10 -20.84 14.04
C GLY A 89 -5.99 -21.67 13.40
N ILE A 90 -6.40 -22.80 12.79
CA ILE A 90 -5.55 -23.71 12.02
C ILE A 90 -6.01 -23.88 10.56
N ASN A 91 -7.02 -23.11 10.14
CA ASN A 91 -7.64 -23.11 8.82
C ASN A 91 -8.17 -21.70 8.52
N LEU A 92 -8.34 -21.36 7.24
CA LEU A 92 -9.01 -20.12 6.85
C LEU A 92 -10.49 -20.16 7.27
N ASP A 93 -10.95 -19.14 8.00
CA ASP A 93 -12.35 -19.00 8.38
C ASP A 93 -13.23 -18.69 7.15
N ARG A 94 -13.89 -19.73 6.64
CA ARG A 94 -14.79 -19.64 5.47
C ARG A 94 -16.12 -18.94 5.76
N SER A 95 -16.42 -18.58 7.01
CA SER A 95 -17.54 -17.69 7.33
C SER A 95 -17.20 -16.21 7.14
N LYS A 96 -15.90 -15.88 7.08
CA LYS A 96 -15.37 -14.52 6.84
C LYS A 96 -14.75 -14.35 5.46
N TRP A 97 -14.08 -15.38 4.94
CA TRP A 97 -13.19 -15.27 3.78
C TRP A 97 -13.47 -16.27 2.67
N VAL A 98 -13.52 -15.77 1.43
CA VAL A 98 -13.58 -16.52 0.18
C VAL A 98 -12.26 -16.35 -0.58
N PRO A 99 -11.52 -17.44 -0.86
CA PRO A 99 -10.40 -17.41 -1.80
C PRO A 99 -10.83 -16.95 -3.21
N GLN A 100 -10.01 -16.12 -3.85
CA GLN A 100 -10.20 -15.81 -5.26
C GLN A 100 -9.50 -16.85 -6.12
N THR A 101 -10.20 -17.37 -7.13
CA THR A 101 -9.72 -18.45 -8.02
C THR A 101 -9.91 -18.15 -9.50
N ASN A 102 -10.62 -17.07 -9.83
CA ASN A 102 -11.01 -16.69 -11.21
C ASN A 102 -10.14 -15.57 -11.80
N PHE A 103 -8.91 -15.42 -11.31
CA PHE A 103 -7.99 -14.34 -11.70
C PHE A 103 -6.55 -14.84 -11.90
N VAL A 104 -5.75 -14.05 -12.64
CA VAL A 104 -4.31 -14.26 -12.83
C VAL A 104 -3.58 -12.91 -12.78
N ASN A 105 -2.35 -12.91 -12.28
CA ASN A 105 -1.58 -11.68 -12.08
C ASN A 105 -0.08 -11.89 -12.39
N GLY A 106 0.56 -10.87 -12.94
CA GLY A 106 1.91 -10.92 -13.52
C GLY A 106 1.93 -10.71 -15.03
N SER A 107 3.14 -10.77 -15.60
CA SER A 107 3.43 -10.48 -17.01
C SER A 107 2.77 -11.47 -17.99
N ASN A 108 2.78 -11.16 -19.29
CA ASN A 108 2.17 -12.03 -20.32
C ASN A 108 2.84 -13.42 -20.45
N THR A 109 4.09 -13.57 -20.01
CA THR A 109 4.86 -14.83 -20.09
C THR A 109 5.13 -15.46 -18.72
N VAL A 110 5.18 -14.67 -17.65
CA VAL A 110 5.43 -15.09 -16.26
C VAL A 110 4.36 -14.45 -15.37
N TYR A 111 3.35 -15.23 -14.99
CA TYR A 111 2.20 -14.83 -14.17
C TYR A 111 1.80 -15.97 -13.24
N ALA A 112 1.12 -15.66 -12.13
CA ALA A 112 0.56 -16.66 -11.21
C ALA A 112 -0.95 -16.81 -11.39
N CYS A 113 -1.42 -18.02 -11.16
CA CYS A 113 -2.84 -18.38 -11.08
C CYS A 113 -3.27 -18.36 -9.62
N TYR A 114 -4.36 -17.67 -9.29
CA TYR A 114 -4.89 -17.74 -7.92
C TYR A 114 -5.70 -19.02 -7.73
N ILE A 115 -5.47 -19.74 -6.63
CA ILE A 115 -6.10 -21.03 -6.33
C ILE A 115 -6.45 -21.18 -4.85
N ASP A 116 -7.49 -21.96 -4.57
CA ASP A 116 -7.87 -22.36 -3.21
C ASP A 116 -7.10 -23.63 -2.81
N ASP A 117 -5.83 -23.46 -2.43
CA ASP A 117 -4.92 -24.54 -2.05
C ASP A 117 -4.10 -24.16 -0.80
N PRO A 118 -3.97 -25.05 0.22
CA PRO A 118 -3.14 -24.81 1.41
C PRO A 118 -1.67 -24.44 1.12
N ALA A 119 -1.15 -24.79 -0.05
CA ALA A 119 0.18 -24.38 -0.49
C ALA A 119 0.30 -22.85 -0.68
N VAL A 120 -0.79 -22.13 -0.96
CA VAL A 120 -0.80 -20.68 -1.19
C VAL A 120 -1.72 -19.88 -0.27
N ILE A 121 -2.69 -20.51 0.39
CA ILE A 121 -3.58 -19.87 1.37
C ILE A 121 -3.67 -20.78 2.61
N SER A 122 -3.00 -20.39 3.70
CA SER A 122 -3.02 -21.16 4.96
C SER A 122 -3.12 -20.24 6.19
N VAL A 123 -3.66 -20.77 7.29
CA VAL A 123 -3.69 -20.09 8.59
C VAL A 123 -2.92 -20.95 9.59
N SER A 124 -1.90 -20.38 10.22
CA SER A 124 -1.06 -21.08 11.19
C SER A 124 -0.27 -20.11 12.06
N GLY A 125 -0.10 -20.43 13.34
CA GLY A 125 0.72 -19.65 14.26
C GLY A 125 0.21 -18.22 14.51
N GLY A 126 -1.11 -18.02 14.60
CA GLY A 126 -1.72 -16.70 14.79
C GLY A 126 -1.55 -15.78 13.56
N ASN A 127 -1.52 -16.35 12.37
CA ASN A 127 -1.27 -15.62 11.12
C ASN A 127 -2.00 -16.27 9.94
N LEU A 128 -2.60 -15.45 9.08
CA LEU A 128 -2.84 -15.80 7.68
C LEU A 128 -1.52 -15.75 6.92
N ASN A 129 -1.30 -16.71 6.02
CA ASN A 129 -0.12 -16.83 5.20
C ASN A 129 -0.56 -16.94 3.73
N LEU A 130 -0.49 -15.83 2.99
CA LEU A 130 -0.73 -15.77 1.55
C LEU A 130 0.60 -15.91 0.82
N SER A 131 0.76 -16.96 0.01
CA SER A 131 2.02 -17.24 -0.68
C SER A 131 1.91 -17.16 -2.18
N VAL A 132 3.03 -16.90 -2.83
CA VAL A 132 3.26 -17.12 -4.26
C VAL A 132 4.42 -18.09 -4.45
N LYS A 133 4.19 -19.12 -5.25
CA LYS A 133 5.07 -20.30 -5.37
C LYS A 133 5.17 -20.79 -6.81
N GLU A 134 6.33 -21.37 -7.16
CA GLU A 134 6.40 -22.26 -8.31
C GLU A 134 5.91 -23.66 -7.92
N MET A 135 5.09 -24.25 -8.78
CA MET A 135 4.42 -25.53 -8.57
C MET A 135 5.14 -26.64 -9.36
N PRO A 136 5.16 -27.89 -8.85
CA PRO A 136 5.86 -29.00 -9.53
C PRO A 136 5.34 -29.35 -10.93
N GLN A 137 4.15 -28.88 -11.29
CA GLN A 137 3.48 -29.03 -12.59
C GLN A 137 2.71 -27.74 -12.91
N PRO A 138 2.35 -27.49 -14.19
CA PRO A 138 1.47 -26.37 -14.54
C PRO A 138 0.13 -26.40 -13.78
N VAL A 139 -0.37 -25.23 -13.38
CA VAL A 139 -1.58 -25.10 -12.57
C VAL A 139 -2.82 -25.45 -13.41
N ALA A 140 -3.44 -26.58 -13.08
CA ALA A 140 -4.68 -27.03 -13.72
C ALA A 140 -5.83 -26.04 -13.47
N GLY A 141 -6.69 -25.83 -14.47
CA GLY A 141 -7.85 -24.94 -14.36
C GLY A 141 -7.54 -23.45 -14.28
N CYS A 142 -6.27 -23.03 -14.44
CA CYS A 142 -5.88 -21.62 -14.39
C CYS A 142 -6.72 -20.74 -15.34
N PRO A 143 -7.34 -19.65 -14.85
CA PRO A 143 -8.31 -18.85 -15.60
C PRO A 143 -7.62 -17.87 -16.56
N SER A 144 -6.96 -18.40 -17.59
CA SER A 144 -6.24 -17.61 -18.59
C SER A 144 -6.34 -18.22 -19.99
N ASN A 145 -6.33 -17.35 -21.00
CA ASN A 145 -6.16 -17.73 -22.41
C ASN A 145 -4.68 -17.83 -22.83
N ARG A 146 -3.75 -17.64 -21.89
CA ARG A 146 -2.29 -17.75 -22.08
C ARG A 146 -1.84 -19.21 -21.97
N ALA A 147 -0.61 -19.50 -22.38
CA ALA A 147 0.00 -20.81 -22.14
C ALA A 147 0.13 -21.09 -20.63
N GLY A 148 -0.28 -22.28 -20.18
CA GLY A 148 -0.48 -22.61 -18.77
C GLY A 148 0.74 -22.33 -17.88
N SER A 149 0.53 -21.59 -16.80
CA SER A 149 1.59 -21.19 -15.87
C SER A 149 1.97 -22.30 -14.88
N ARG A 150 3.23 -22.27 -14.41
CA ARG A 150 3.73 -23.06 -13.28
C ARG A 150 3.62 -22.33 -11.93
N TYR A 151 3.13 -21.09 -11.88
CA TYR A 151 3.09 -20.31 -10.64
C TYR A 151 1.67 -20.24 -10.07
N ALA A 152 1.55 -20.46 -8.76
CA ALA A 152 0.31 -20.31 -8.00
C ALA A 152 0.45 -19.17 -6.97
N ALA A 153 -0.66 -18.50 -6.67
CA ALA A 153 -0.72 -17.37 -5.74
C ALA A 153 -1.96 -17.42 -4.82
N GLY A 154 -1.87 -16.75 -3.66
CA GLY A 154 -2.93 -16.67 -2.66
C GLY A 154 -3.57 -15.28 -2.59
N GLN A 155 -4.90 -15.25 -2.70
CA GLN A 155 -5.72 -14.05 -2.48
C GLN A 155 -7.03 -14.47 -1.79
N ILE A 156 -7.46 -13.69 -0.80
CA ILE A 156 -8.75 -13.87 -0.13
C ILE A 156 -9.54 -12.55 -0.10
N THR A 157 -10.86 -12.65 0.05
CA THR A 157 -11.76 -11.51 0.15
C THR A 157 -12.99 -11.82 1.00
N THR A 158 -13.64 -10.79 1.55
CA THR A 158 -14.94 -10.92 2.23
C THR A 158 -16.14 -10.91 1.27
N TYR A 159 -15.94 -11.15 -0.02
CA TYR A 159 -16.99 -11.22 -1.06
C TYR A 159 -18.21 -12.06 -0.63
N TYR A 160 -19.42 -11.48 -0.76
CA TYR A 160 -20.70 -11.97 -0.21
C TYR A 160 -20.82 -12.14 1.32
N LEU A 161 -19.72 -12.15 2.09
CA LEU A 161 -19.70 -12.43 3.52
C LEU A 161 -19.72 -11.16 4.38
N PHE A 162 -18.87 -10.18 4.07
CA PHE A 162 -18.81 -8.89 4.76
C PHE A 162 -18.49 -7.75 3.79
N SER A 163 -19.16 -6.60 3.98
CA SER A 163 -18.81 -5.33 3.38
C SER A 163 -19.21 -4.19 4.31
N GLN A 164 -18.56 -3.04 4.24
CA GLN A 164 -18.92 -1.86 5.04
C GLN A 164 -18.76 -0.56 4.24
N LYS A 165 -19.55 0.47 4.61
CA LYS A 165 -19.43 1.86 4.15
C LYS A 165 -18.95 2.69 5.34
N TYR A 166 -17.90 3.48 5.15
CA TYR A 166 -17.21 4.24 6.21
C TYR A 166 -16.63 3.35 7.32
N GLY A 167 -15.93 3.97 8.28
CA GLY A 167 -15.34 3.31 9.44
C GLY A 167 -13.82 3.40 9.48
N ARG A 168 -13.23 2.69 10.45
CA ARG A 168 -11.79 2.39 10.48
C ARG A 168 -11.59 0.97 9.94
N PHE A 169 -10.65 0.78 9.04
CA PHE A 169 -10.18 -0.53 8.57
C PHE A 169 -8.69 -0.62 8.88
N GLU A 170 -8.23 -1.72 9.46
CA GLU A 170 -6.83 -1.89 9.85
C GLU A 170 -6.36 -3.32 9.60
N ALA A 171 -5.16 -3.46 9.06
CA ALA A 171 -4.48 -4.74 8.96
C ALA A 171 -3.02 -4.62 9.36
N ARG A 172 -2.51 -5.60 10.11
CA ARG A 172 -1.09 -5.70 10.43
C ARG A 172 -0.46 -6.81 9.58
N ILE A 173 0.46 -6.40 8.71
CA ILE A 173 0.95 -7.22 7.59
C ILE A 173 2.49 -7.18 7.56
N LYS A 174 3.08 -8.34 7.30
CA LYS A 174 4.51 -8.52 7.03
C LYS A 174 4.69 -9.15 5.67
N VAL A 175 5.07 -8.32 4.71
CA VAL A 175 5.34 -8.74 3.32
C VAL A 175 6.76 -9.31 3.19
N PRO A 176 7.04 -10.18 2.20
CA PRO A 176 8.36 -10.80 2.00
C PRO A 176 9.51 -9.80 1.91
N LEU A 177 10.65 -10.13 2.52
CA LEU A 177 11.91 -9.40 2.34
C LEU A 177 12.45 -9.65 0.92
N ALA A 178 12.31 -8.66 0.05
CA ALA A 178 12.78 -8.69 -1.34
C ALA A 178 13.08 -7.27 -1.82
N SER A 179 14.07 -7.10 -2.70
CA SER A 179 14.48 -5.80 -3.26
C SER A 179 14.65 -5.80 -4.79
N ALA A 180 14.41 -6.94 -5.45
CA ALA A 180 14.42 -7.06 -6.90
C ALA A 180 12.97 -7.12 -7.44
N PRO A 181 12.70 -6.65 -8.68
CA PRO A 181 11.39 -6.76 -9.32
C PRO A 181 10.78 -8.17 -9.29
N GLY A 182 9.56 -8.30 -8.78
CA GLY A 182 8.78 -9.53 -8.95
C GLY A 182 7.66 -9.80 -7.95
N LEU A 183 7.70 -9.23 -6.75
CA LEU A 183 6.65 -9.41 -5.75
C LEU A 183 5.82 -8.14 -5.61
N GLN A 184 4.51 -8.33 -5.52
CA GLN A 184 3.53 -7.29 -5.24
C GLN A 184 2.58 -7.82 -4.16
N GLU A 185 2.07 -6.97 -3.30
CA GLU A 185 1.08 -7.32 -2.27
C GLU A 185 0.10 -6.17 -2.11
N ALA A 186 -1.14 -6.46 -1.72
CA ALA A 186 -2.15 -5.43 -1.50
C ALA A 186 -3.08 -5.76 -0.31
N PHE A 187 -3.44 -4.71 0.44
CA PHE A 187 -4.61 -4.65 1.32
C PHE A 187 -5.51 -3.53 0.81
N TRP A 188 -6.66 -3.93 0.29
CA TRP A 188 -7.46 -3.10 -0.61
C TRP A 188 -8.94 -3.40 -0.45
N LEU A 189 -9.77 -2.46 -0.85
CA LEU A 189 -11.22 -2.55 -0.80
C LEU A 189 -11.80 -2.41 -2.21
N TRP A 190 -12.70 -3.33 -2.57
CA TRP A 190 -13.45 -3.31 -3.83
C TRP A 190 -14.95 -3.03 -3.56
N PRO A 191 -15.71 -2.38 -4.45
CA PRO A 191 -17.15 -2.17 -4.26
C PRO A 191 -17.91 -3.49 -4.06
N ASP A 192 -18.88 -3.49 -3.16
CA ASP A 192 -19.78 -4.63 -2.99
C ASP A 192 -20.52 -4.96 -4.31
N VAL A 193 -20.71 -6.26 -4.59
CA VAL A 193 -21.36 -6.78 -5.81
C VAL A 193 -22.72 -6.12 -6.12
N ARG A 194 -23.41 -5.63 -5.10
CA ARG A 194 -24.65 -4.83 -5.22
C ARG A 194 -24.52 -3.56 -6.06
N TYR A 195 -23.30 -3.11 -6.36
CA TYR A 195 -23.01 -1.89 -7.12
C TYR A 195 -22.38 -2.13 -8.51
N HIS A 196 -22.10 -3.39 -8.91
CA HIS A 196 -21.40 -3.72 -10.17
C HIS A 196 -22.07 -3.20 -11.45
N SER A 197 -23.35 -2.84 -11.41
CA SER A 197 -24.11 -2.29 -12.55
C SER A 197 -24.19 -0.76 -12.59
N THR A 198 -23.71 -0.05 -11.57
CA THR A 198 -23.98 1.40 -11.39
C THR A 198 -22.93 2.34 -11.98
N ALA A 199 -21.70 1.87 -12.21
CA ALA A 199 -20.63 2.63 -12.85
C ALA A 199 -19.55 1.70 -13.43
N LEU A 200 -18.79 2.17 -14.42
CA LEU A 200 -17.58 1.51 -14.91
C LEU A 200 -16.36 1.92 -14.07
N TRP A 201 -15.40 1.02 -13.90
CA TRP A 201 -14.09 1.35 -13.30
C TRP A 201 -13.35 2.40 -14.17
N PRO A 202 -12.66 3.40 -13.59
CA PRO A 202 -12.41 3.63 -12.15
C PRO A 202 -13.55 4.38 -11.44
N LEU A 203 -14.59 4.85 -12.14
CA LEU A 203 -15.73 5.57 -11.54
C LEU A 203 -16.58 4.70 -10.60
N SER A 204 -16.48 3.37 -10.72
CA SER A 204 -16.98 2.43 -9.72
C SER A 204 -16.29 2.55 -8.36
N GLY A 205 -15.07 3.07 -8.31
CA GLY A 205 -14.29 3.24 -7.10
C GLY A 205 -13.47 2.01 -6.69
N GLU A 206 -12.29 2.24 -6.10
CA GLU A 206 -11.39 1.25 -5.48
C GLU A 206 -10.58 1.96 -4.40
N ILE A 207 -10.20 1.27 -3.32
CA ILE A 207 -9.43 1.86 -2.21
C ILE A 207 -8.28 0.92 -1.84
N ASP A 208 -7.10 1.19 -2.37
CA ASP A 208 -5.87 0.49 -2.04
C ASP A 208 -5.24 1.16 -0.82
N ILE A 209 -5.56 0.61 0.36
CA ILE A 209 -5.04 1.08 1.66
C ILE A 209 -3.51 0.90 1.68
N VAL A 210 -3.01 -0.14 1.02
CA VAL A 210 -1.61 -0.24 0.61
C VAL A 210 -1.47 -1.19 -0.58
N GLU A 211 -0.65 -0.80 -1.55
CA GLU A 211 0.15 -1.72 -2.34
C GLU A 211 1.63 -1.67 -1.91
N THR A 212 2.32 -2.82 -1.93
CA THR A 212 3.80 -2.89 -1.83
C THR A 212 4.41 -3.55 -3.05
N TYR A 213 5.58 -3.07 -3.48
CA TYR A 213 6.27 -3.50 -4.69
C TYR A 213 7.74 -3.83 -4.35
N SER A 214 8.28 -4.97 -4.77
CA SER A 214 9.67 -5.35 -4.38
C SER A 214 10.76 -4.53 -5.05
N GLN A 215 10.47 -3.87 -6.17
CA GLN A 215 11.33 -2.80 -6.71
C GLN A 215 11.37 -1.51 -5.85
N HIS A 216 10.47 -1.37 -4.87
CA HIS A 216 10.36 -0.21 -3.96
C HIS A 216 10.34 -0.70 -2.49
N PRO A 217 11.42 -1.34 -2.00
CA PRO A 217 11.40 -2.21 -0.81
C PRO A 217 11.17 -1.51 0.54
N SER A 218 11.11 -0.17 0.55
CA SER A 218 10.86 0.66 1.74
C SER A 218 9.59 1.53 1.62
N LEU A 219 8.77 1.32 0.59
CA LEU A 219 7.55 2.10 0.35
C LEU A 219 6.29 1.23 0.43
N ALA A 220 5.30 1.78 1.12
CA ALA A 220 3.89 1.50 0.88
C ALA A 220 3.31 2.58 -0.05
N ILE A 221 2.52 2.16 -1.03
CA ILE A 221 1.94 3.05 -2.03
C ILE A 221 0.42 2.84 -1.98
N PRO A 222 -0.34 3.71 -1.30
CA PRO A 222 -1.79 3.71 -1.43
C PRO A 222 -2.21 4.26 -2.79
N PHE A 223 -3.35 3.77 -3.26
CA PHE A 223 -4.04 4.27 -4.44
C PHE A 223 -5.55 4.39 -4.15
N LEU A 224 -6.20 5.35 -4.80
CA LEU A 224 -7.64 5.57 -4.74
C LEU A 224 -8.12 5.67 -6.18
N HIS A 225 -8.58 4.58 -6.79
CA HIS A 225 -9.11 4.67 -8.15
C HIS A 225 -10.51 5.30 -8.12
N TYR A 226 -10.66 6.52 -8.67
CA TYR A 226 -11.94 7.22 -8.82
C TYR A 226 -11.92 8.19 -10.01
N SER A 227 -12.79 9.22 -10.05
CA SER A 227 -12.83 10.19 -11.15
C SER A 227 -11.51 10.94 -11.41
N ALA A 228 -10.63 11.08 -10.40
CA ALA A 228 -9.31 11.67 -10.57
C ALA A 228 -8.38 10.88 -11.51
N ASP A 229 -8.60 9.58 -11.67
CA ASP A 229 -7.79 8.70 -12.53
C ASP A 229 -7.94 9.00 -14.02
N LEU A 230 -8.99 9.72 -14.41
CA LEU A 230 -9.13 10.27 -15.76
C LEU A 230 -8.01 11.28 -16.11
N LEU A 231 -7.25 11.75 -15.09
CA LEU A 231 -6.05 12.57 -15.22
C LEU A 231 -4.76 11.79 -14.86
N GLY A 232 -4.86 10.50 -14.53
CA GLY A 232 -3.74 9.65 -14.11
C GLY A 232 -3.35 9.77 -12.63
N PRO A 233 -2.16 9.26 -12.25
CA PRO A 233 -1.66 9.30 -10.88
C PRO A 233 -1.22 10.71 -10.46
N GLN A 234 -1.80 11.19 -9.37
CA GLN A 234 -1.61 12.53 -8.81
C GLN A 234 -1.19 12.40 -7.32
N PRO A 235 0.10 12.57 -7.01
CA PRO A 235 0.61 12.49 -5.64
C PRO A 235 -0.11 13.45 -4.69
N GLY A 236 -0.57 12.92 -3.55
CA GLY A 236 -1.36 13.66 -2.55
C GLY A 236 -2.86 13.80 -2.89
N VAL A 237 -3.33 13.25 -4.01
CA VAL A 237 -4.75 13.29 -4.43
C VAL A 237 -5.33 11.88 -4.51
N ASN A 238 -4.84 11.05 -5.43
CA ASN A 238 -5.26 9.65 -5.58
C ASN A 238 -4.14 8.63 -5.32
N THR A 239 -2.91 9.07 -5.02
CA THR A 239 -1.80 8.17 -4.64
C THR A 239 -0.78 8.88 -3.75
N ALA A 240 0.05 8.14 -3.01
CA ALA A 240 1.20 8.69 -2.28
C ALA A 240 2.44 7.81 -2.43
N TRP A 241 3.61 8.44 -2.60
CA TRP A 241 4.90 7.78 -2.84
C TRP A 241 5.92 8.03 -1.71
N THR A 242 5.40 8.39 -0.54
CA THR A 242 6.16 8.87 0.62
C THR A 242 5.88 8.04 1.89
N CYS A 243 5.02 7.02 1.83
CA CYS A 243 4.69 6.21 3.00
C CYS A 243 5.80 5.19 3.25
N VAL A 244 6.48 5.29 4.38
CA VAL A 244 7.59 4.38 4.71
C VAL A 244 7.03 3.07 5.31
N ALA A 245 7.30 1.96 4.62
CA ALA A 245 7.04 0.62 5.11
C ALA A 245 8.11 -0.34 4.58
N ASN A 246 8.90 -0.92 5.48
CA ASN A 246 9.98 -1.81 5.08
C ASN A 246 9.48 -3.23 4.82
N ARG A 247 9.87 -3.80 3.67
CA ARG A 247 9.70 -5.23 3.40
C ARG A 247 10.44 -6.08 4.42
N GLY A 248 9.84 -7.19 4.83
CA GLY A 248 10.37 -8.07 5.87
C GLY A 248 10.08 -7.62 7.32
N GLU A 249 9.49 -6.44 7.53
CA GLU A 249 9.07 -5.95 8.84
C GLU A 249 7.54 -5.99 8.99
N TRP A 250 7.06 -6.03 10.23
CA TRP A 250 5.62 -5.91 10.54
C TRP A 250 5.19 -4.45 10.45
N ASN A 251 4.31 -4.14 9.51
CA ASN A 251 3.75 -2.81 9.31
C ASN A 251 2.24 -2.83 9.58
N THR A 252 1.69 -1.75 10.14
CA THR A 252 0.24 -1.58 10.31
C THR A 252 -0.28 -0.60 9.26
N TYR A 253 -1.29 -1.03 8.51
CA TYR A 253 -1.94 -0.25 7.47
C TYR A 253 -3.36 0.08 7.89
N THR A 254 -3.76 1.34 7.76
CA THR A 254 -5.03 1.84 8.28
C THR A 254 -5.71 2.73 7.25
N LEU A 255 -7.01 2.57 7.11
CA LEU A 255 -7.91 3.54 6.50
C LEU A 255 -8.87 4.08 7.57
N GLU A 256 -8.94 5.39 7.74
CA GLU A 256 -10.08 6.05 8.38
C GLU A 256 -10.93 6.76 7.31
N TRP A 257 -12.20 6.37 7.21
CA TRP A 257 -13.08 6.76 6.12
C TRP A 257 -14.44 7.23 6.66
N THR A 258 -14.84 8.43 6.28
CA THR A 258 -16.09 9.10 6.64
C THR A 258 -16.81 9.59 5.39
N ALA A 259 -18.00 10.19 5.56
CA ALA A 259 -18.75 10.82 4.47
C ALA A 259 -18.07 12.03 3.81
N ASN A 260 -16.98 12.56 4.40
CA ASN A 260 -16.30 13.76 3.92
C ASN A 260 -14.76 13.65 3.85
N ARG A 261 -14.20 12.46 4.12
CA ARG A 261 -12.74 12.24 4.20
C ARG A 261 -12.39 10.76 4.09
N LEU A 262 -11.38 10.44 3.30
CA LEU A 262 -10.58 9.22 3.44
C LEU A 262 -9.17 9.62 3.89
N GLU A 263 -8.60 8.88 4.83
CA GLU A 263 -7.20 8.99 5.22
C GLU A 263 -6.58 7.60 5.32
N VAL A 264 -5.51 7.38 4.55
CA VAL A 264 -4.61 6.24 4.74
C VAL A 264 -3.50 6.64 5.70
N LEU A 265 -3.30 5.82 6.73
CA LEU A 265 -2.16 5.87 7.63
C LEU A 265 -1.31 4.60 7.50
N VAL A 266 0.01 4.77 7.57
CA VAL A 266 0.99 3.70 7.60
C VAL A 266 1.80 3.82 8.88
N ASN A 267 1.83 2.75 9.69
CA ASN A 267 2.45 2.72 11.02
C ASN A 267 1.97 3.87 11.95
N GLY A 268 0.71 4.28 11.80
CA GLY A 268 0.08 5.38 12.54
C GLY A 268 0.39 6.78 12.00
N GLN A 269 1.20 6.92 10.94
CA GLN A 269 1.49 8.19 10.28
C GLN A 269 0.56 8.39 9.07
N SER A 270 -0.12 9.53 8.99
CA SER A 270 -0.90 9.93 7.81
C SER A 270 -0.02 9.99 6.57
N CYS A 271 -0.51 9.46 5.43
CA CYS A 271 0.23 9.50 4.16
C CYS A 271 -0.60 9.96 2.95
N LEU A 272 -1.88 9.59 2.86
CA LEU A 272 -2.77 10.05 1.80
C LEU A 272 -4.11 10.49 2.41
N VAL A 273 -4.50 11.74 2.16
CA VAL A 273 -5.77 12.31 2.63
C VAL A 273 -6.57 12.79 1.42
N ASN A 274 -7.78 12.27 1.27
CA ASN A 274 -8.69 12.61 0.18
C ASN A 274 -10.00 13.18 0.75
N ASN A 275 -10.33 14.42 0.38
CA ASN A 275 -11.58 15.10 0.77
C ASN A 275 -12.44 15.42 -0.47
N SER A 276 -12.36 14.59 -1.52
CA SER A 276 -13.08 14.82 -2.80
C SER A 276 -14.59 14.66 -2.69
N ASN A 277 -15.04 13.85 -1.73
CA ASN A 277 -16.43 13.44 -1.52
C ASN A 277 -17.05 12.79 -2.77
N ASP A 278 -16.23 12.13 -3.60
CA ASP A 278 -16.71 11.46 -4.80
C ASP A 278 -17.69 10.32 -4.45
N SER A 279 -18.78 10.24 -5.23
CA SER A 279 -19.75 9.14 -5.26
C SER A 279 -19.15 7.73 -5.38
N ALA A 280 -17.93 7.61 -5.91
CA ALA A 280 -17.10 6.41 -5.81
C ALA A 280 -17.08 5.87 -4.37
N PHE A 281 -16.83 6.74 -3.39
CA PHE A 281 -16.66 6.37 -1.98
C PHE A 281 -17.93 6.51 -1.13
N ASP A 282 -19.11 6.60 -1.75
CA ASP A 282 -20.41 6.71 -1.07
C ASP A 282 -21.18 5.38 -0.93
N LYS A 283 -20.49 4.24 -0.94
CA LYS A 283 -21.12 2.90 -0.96
C LYS A 283 -20.38 1.88 -0.08
N ARG A 284 -20.92 0.65 0.05
CA ARG A 284 -20.24 -0.44 0.79
C ARG A 284 -19.16 -1.09 -0.06
N TYR A 285 -18.06 -1.44 0.58
CA TYR A 285 -16.92 -2.14 -0.03
C TYR A 285 -16.61 -3.44 0.74
N ILE A 286 -16.17 -4.46 0.01
CA ILE A 286 -15.59 -5.70 0.55
C ILE A 286 -14.10 -5.50 0.79
N ILE A 287 -13.50 -6.31 1.66
CA ILE A 287 -12.04 -6.35 1.88
C ILE A 287 -11.41 -7.38 0.95
N ALA A 288 -10.20 -7.13 0.48
CA ALA A 288 -9.34 -8.11 -0.17
C ALA A 288 -7.89 -8.03 0.35
N LEU A 289 -7.22 -9.19 0.37
CA LEU A 289 -5.82 -9.37 0.72
C LEU A 289 -5.15 -10.23 -0.36
N THR A 290 -4.05 -9.75 -0.93
CA THR A 290 -3.42 -10.34 -2.13
C THR A 290 -1.91 -10.49 -1.95
N GLN A 291 -1.37 -11.68 -2.26
CA GLN A 291 0.05 -11.87 -2.61
C GLN A 291 0.16 -12.12 -4.12
N ALA A 292 0.83 -11.22 -4.83
CA ALA A 292 0.86 -11.09 -6.28
C ALA A 292 2.26 -11.33 -6.89
N LEU A 293 2.32 -11.57 -8.20
CA LEU A 293 3.52 -11.42 -9.02
C LEU A 293 3.47 -10.08 -9.74
N GLY A 294 4.48 -9.24 -9.52
CA GLY A 294 4.51 -7.90 -10.07
C GLY A 294 4.40 -7.84 -11.59
N THR A 295 3.98 -6.68 -12.09
CA THR A 295 3.82 -6.37 -13.52
C THR A 295 4.67 -5.15 -13.91
N GLY A 296 4.76 -4.87 -15.22
CA GLY A 296 5.48 -3.69 -15.73
C GLY A 296 6.95 -3.66 -15.30
N ALA A 297 7.37 -2.57 -14.65
CA ALA A 297 8.72 -2.46 -14.10
C ALA A 297 8.98 -3.45 -12.95
N ASN A 298 7.95 -3.81 -12.16
CA ASN A 298 8.05 -4.78 -11.07
C ASN A 298 7.88 -6.24 -11.56
N ALA A 299 8.00 -6.51 -12.87
CA ALA A 299 7.76 -7.84 -13.43
C ALA A 299 8.72 -8.91 -12.90
N TYR A 300 8.19 -10.06 -12.46
CA TYR A 300 9.01 -11.18 -12.02
C TYR A 300 9.78 -11.80 -13.20
N SER A 301 11.10 -11.94 -13.04
CA SER A 301 12.02 -12.48 -14.04
C SER A 301 11.87 -13.97 -14.33
N GLY A 302 11.13 -14.71 -13.48
CA GLY A 302 11.12 -16.17 -13.49
C GLY A 302 12.27 -16.81 -12.71
N VAL A 303 13.15 -16.03 -12.04
CA VAL A 303 14.29 -16.55 -11.28
C VAL A 303 14.40 -15.89 -9.89
N GLY A 304 14.45 -16.72 -8.85
CA GLY A 304 14.71 -16.31 -7.46
C GLY A 304 13.48 -15.84 -6.69
N MET A 305 13.67 -15.47 -5.41
CA MET A 305 12.65 -14.95 -4.47
C MET A 305 11.45 -15.86 -4.13
N LEU A 306 11.09 -16.84 -4.96
CA LEU A 306 10.04 -17.81 -4.67
C LEU A 306 10.58 -19.05 -3.94
N PRO A 307 9.82 -19.67 -3.02
CA PRO A 307 8.48 -19.26 -2.57
C PRO A 307 8.53 -18.02 -1.67
N ALA A 308 7.58 -17.10 -1.88
CA ALA A 308 7.41 -15.90 -1.07
C ALA A 308 6.06 -15.93 -0.34
N THR A 309 6.01 -15.44 0.90
CA THR A 309 4.81 -15.48 1.74
C THR A 309 4.61 -14.18 2.50
N THR A 310 3.46 -13.55 2.28
CA THR A 310 2.93 -12.46 3.10
C THR A 310 2.21 -13.03 4.31
N GLN A 311 2.52 -12.49 5.49
CA GLN A 311 1.87 -12.84 6.74
C GLN A 311 0.94 -11.72 7.17
N VAL A 312 -0.26 -12.05 7.62
CA VAL A 312 -1.22 -11.09 8.22
C VAL A 312 -1.55 -11.57 9.63
N ASP A 313 -1.25 -10.73 10.60
CA ASP A 313 -1.47 -10.92 12.04
C ASP A 313 -2.95 -10.70 12.39
N TYR A 314 -3.54 -9.60 11.90
CA TYR A 314 -4.99 -9.39 11.96
C TYR A 314 -5.53 -8.52 10.83
N VAL A 315 -6.83 -8.62 10.61
CA VAL A 315 -7.68 -7.61 9.96
C VAL A 315 -8.80 -7.23 10.93
N ARG A 316 -9.01 -5.93 11.15
CA ARG A 316 -10.02 -5.39 12.06
C ARG A 316 -10.74 -4.21 11.42
N VAL A 317 -12.03 -4.10 11.71
CA VAL A 317 -12.90 -3.04 11.18
C VAL A 317 -13.80 -2.53 12.30
N TRP A 318 -14.02 -1.22 12.31
CA TRP A 318 -14.88 -0.54 13.27
C TRP A 318 -15.78 0.51 12.60
N GLN A 319 -16.78 1.01 13.33
CA GLN A 319 -17.68 2.11 12.93
C GLN A 319 -17.89 3.14 14.05
#